data_AF-A0A9J6GRA9-F1
#
_entry.id   AF-A0A9J6GRA9-F1
#
_cell.length_a   1.000
_cell.length_b   1.000
_cell.length_c   1.000
_cell.angle_alpha   90.00
_cell.angle_beta   90.00
_cell.angle_gamma   90.00
#
_symmetry.space_group_name_H-M   'P 1'
#
loop_
_entity.id
_entity.type
_entity.pdbx_description
1 polymer ?
#
loop_
_entity_poly.entity_id
_entity_poly.type
_entity_poly.pdbx_seq_one_letter_code
_entity_poly.pdbx_strand_id
1 'polypeptide(L)'
;MEATAMATGVSYEQGKHDMLCPNYGQNIYIISTPRMENAKAYVQLKQLQIGGKSCRAAAYLAAQENTRKGVAREVGLMHTDEDLKKMFVN
;
A
#
# COMPACT_ATOMS: atom_id res chain seq x y z
N MET A 1 -8.71 10.79 5.08
CA MET A 1 -8.30 11.10 3.69
C MET A 1 -7.13 12.07 3.68
N GLU A 2 -7.17 13.13 4.51
CA GLU A 2 -6.12 14.16 4.61
C GLU A 2 -4.69 13.65 4.75
N ALA A 3 -4.37 12.81 5.74
CA ALA A 3 -2.98 12.36 5.97
C ALA A 3 -2.40 11.57 4.77
N THR A 4 -3.24 10.78 4.11
CA THR A 4 -2.87 9.93 2.97
C THR A 4 -2.76 10.74 1.69
N ALA A 5 -3.72 11.66 1.44
CA ALA A 5 -3.72 12.56 0.30
C ALA A 5 -2.55 13.57 0.35
N MET A 6 -2.26 14.13 1.53
CA MET A 6 -1.10 15.00 1.75
C MET A 6 0.23 14.30 1.51
N ALA A 7 0.34 13.01 1.90
CA ALA A 7 1.56 12.24 1.73
C ALA A 7 1.79 11.77 0.29
N THR A 8 0.76 11.72 -0.55
CA THR A 8 0.86 11.17 -1.92
C THR A 8 0.62 12.20 -3.02
N GLY A 9 0.29 13.45 -2.67
CA GLY A 9 0.02 14.50 -3.64
C GLY A 9 -1.28 14.31 -4.43
N VAL A 10 -2.14 13.36 -4.03
CA VAL A 10 -3.47 13.20 -4.61
C VAL A 10 -4.33 14.35 -4.13
N SER A 11 -4.77 15.21 -5.06
CA SER A 11 -5.63 16.34 -4.72
C SER A 11 -7.02 15.86 -4.27
N TYR A 12 -7.74 16.73 -3.56
CA TYR A 12 -9.11 16.43 -3.12
C TYR A 12 -10.02 16.00 -4.28
N GLU A 13 -9.99 16.71 -5.41
CA GLU A 13 -10.78 16.37 -6.59
C GLU A 13 -10.39 15.04 -7.23
N GLN A 14 -9.12 14.66 -7.13
CA GLN A 14 -8.66 13.36 -7.60
C GLN A 14 -9.13 12.23 -6.69
N GLY A 15 -9.08 12.46 -5.37
CA GLY A 15 -9.41 11.47 -4.35
C GLY A 15 -10.87 11.45 -3.89
N LYS A 16 -11.75 12.31 -4.42
CA LYS A 16 -13.13 12.47 -3.92
C LYS A 16 -14.00 11.20 -4.01
N HIS A 17 -13.62 10.26 -4.86
CA HIS A 17 -14.29 8.97 -5.02
C HIS A 17 -13.52 7.82 -4.38
N ASP A 18 -12.39 8.11 -3.74
CA ASP A 18 -11.57 7.10 -3.06
C ASP A 18 -12.18 6.81 -1.69
N MET A 19 -12.19 5.53 -1.31
CA MET A 19 -12.61 5.09 0.00
C MET A 19 -11.40 4.67 0.81
N LEU A 20 -11.33 5.16 2.05
CA LEU A 20 -10.33 4.73 3.03
C LEU A 20 -10.99 3.84 4.07
N CYS A 21 -10.47 2.62 4.19
CA CYS A 21 -10.94 1.61 5.13
C CYS A 21 -9.79 1.28 6.10
N PRO A 22 -9.68 1.98 7.24
CA PRO A 22 -8.70 1.64 8.27
C PRO A 22 -9.10 0.35 9.00
N ASN A 23 -8.13 -0.56 9.18
CA ASN A 23 -8.23 -1.69 10.09
C ASN A 23 -7.22 -1.51 11.23
N TYR A 24 -7.68 -0.86 12.30
CA TYR A 24 -6.85 -0.54 13.46
C TYR A 24 -6.35 -1.80 14.20
N GLY A 25 -7.11 -2.90 14.18
CA GLY A 25 -6.71 -4.15 14.83
C GLY A 25 -5.53 -4.85 14.15
N GLN A 26 -5.34 -4.63 12.85
CA GLN A 26 -4.23 -5.18 12.09
C GLN A 26 -3.17 -4.13 11.71
N ASN A 27 -3.35 -2.88 12.12
CA ASN A 27 -2.51 -1.74 11.73
C ASN A 27 -2.36 -1.60 10.20
N ILE A 28 -3.47 -1.80 9.47
CA ILE A 28 -3.51 -1.72 7.99
C ILE A 28 -4.47 -0.62 7.58
N TYR A 29 -4.14 0.09 6.51
CA TYR A 29 -5.03 1.00 5.79
C TYR A 29 -5.28 0.46 4.39
N ILE A 30 -6.55 0.31 4.02
CA ILE A 30 -6.94 -0.03 2.65
C ILE A 30 -7.46 1.23 1.98
N ILE A 31 -6.97 1.50 0.77
CA ILE A 31 -7.47 2.58 -0.09
C ILE A 31 -8.06 1.94 -1.34
N SER A 32 -9.35 2.10 -1.53
CA SER A 32 -10.05 1.72 -2.76
C SER A 32 -10.20 2.96 -3.62
N THR A 33 -9.72 2.92 -4.86
CA THR A 33 -9.81 4.03 -5.80
C THR A 33 -10.28 3.49 -7.16
N PRO A 34 -11.22 4.17 -7.83
CA PRO A 34 -11.61 3.83 -9.20
C PRO A 34 -10.56 4.28 -10.22
N ARG A 35 -9.56 5.09 -9.82
CA ARG A 35 -8.53 5.65 -10.68
C ARG A 35 -7.19 4.99 -10.43
N MET A 36 -6.60 4.43 -11.49
CA MET A 36 -5.30 3.76 -11.43
C MET A 36 -4.17 4.75 -11.10
N GLU A 37 -4.28 6.00 -11.51
CA GLU A 37 -3.31 7.07 -11.24
C GLU A 37 -3.19 7.32 -9.73
N ASN A 38 -4.32 7.39 -9.03
CA ASN A 38 -4.34 7.53 -7.58
C ASN A 38 -3.70 6.30 -6.91
N ALA A 39 -4.01 5.09 -7.40
CA ALA A 39 -3.44 3.86 -6.85
C ALA A 39 -1.91 3.82 -6.98
N LYS A 40 -1.38 4.27 -8.13
CA LYS A 40 0.06 4.46 -8.37
C LYS A 40 0.67 5.53 -7.49
N ALA A 41 -0.06 6.59 -7.12
CA ALA A 41 0.42 7.58 -6.18
C ALA A 41 0.45 7.01 -4.75
N TYR A 42 -0.62 6.34 -4.31
CA TYR A 42 -0.73 5.74 -2.98
C TYR A 42 0.33 4.67 -2.71
N VAL A 43 0.74 3.88 -3.70
CA VAL A 43 1.76 2.84 -3.52
C VAL A 43 3.16 3.40 -3.21
N GLN A 44 3.42 4.67 -3.56
CA GLN A 44 4.70 5.33 -3.26
C GLN A 44 4.80 5.81 -1.81
N LEU A 45 3.73 5.66 -1.02
CA LEU A 45 3.69 6.11 0.36
C LEU A 45 4.65 5.31 1.24
N LYS A 46 5.60 6.00 1.86
CA LYS A 46 6.59 5.42 2.79
C LYS A 46 6.38 5.82 4.24
N GLN A 47 5.58 6.86 4.47
CA GLN A 47 5.40 7.49 5.77
C GLN A 47 4.04 8.17 5.86
N LEU A 48 3.42 8.11 7.03
CA LEU A 48 2.14 8.75 7.35
C LEU A 48 2.25 9.55 8.63
N GLN A 49 1.55 10.67 8.70
CA GLN A 49 1.36 11.44 9.93
C GLN A 49 -0.03 11.13 10.49
N ILE A 50 -0.08 10.48 11.65
CA ILE A 50 -1.33 10.08 12.31
C ILE A 50 -1.28 10.56 13.76
N GLY A 51 -2.22 11.42 14.16
CA GLY A 51 -2.29 11.95 15.52
C GLY A 51 -1.00 12.68 15.96
N GLY A 52 -0.36 13.41 15.04
CA GLY A 52 0.90 14.12 15.29
C GLY A 52 2.15 13.24 15.37
N LYS A 53 2.02 11.93 15.14
CA LYS A 53 3.13 10.99 15.10
C LYS A 53 3.43 10.55 13.67
N SER A 54 4.72 10.38 13.42
CA SER A 54 5.19 9.88 12.14
C SER A 54 5.35 8.36 12.18
N CYS A 55 4.62 7.69 11.30
CA CYS A 55 4.60 6.23 11.19
C CYS A 55 5.21 5.82 9.85
N ARG A 56 6.15 4.86 9.87
CA ARG A 56 6.63 4.24 8.64
C ARG A 56 5.54 3.34 8.07
N ALA A 57 5.36 3.37 6.77
CA ALA A 57 4.36 2.57 6.08
C ALA A 57 5.00 1.81 4.92
N ALA A 58 4.49 0.62 4.66
CA ALA A 58 4.74 -0.13 3.45
C ALA A 58 3.42 -0.24 2.70
N ALA A 59 3.36 0.36 1.51
CA ALA A 59 2.19 0.30 0.64
C ALA A 59 2.46 -0.66 -0.53
N TYR A 60 1.42 -1.36 -0.98
CA TYR A 60 1.46 -2.18 -2.17
C TYR A 60 0.14 -2.03 -2.94
N LEU A 61 0.19 -2.19 -4.26
CA LEU A 61 -1.01 -2.23 -5.08
C LEU A 61 -1.64 -3.61 -4.95
N ALA A 62 -2.91 -3.68 -4.56
CA ALA A 62 -3.65 -4.93 -4.62
C ALA A 62 -3.71 -5.42 -6.06
N ALA A 63 -3.45 -6.71 -6.26
CA ALA A 63 -3.39 -7.27 -7.59
C ALA A 63 -4.79 -7.27 -8.24
N GLN A 64 -4.84 -7.09 -9.57
CA GLN A 64 -6.08 -6.96 -10.32
C GLN A 64 -6.92 -8.24 -10.28
N GLU A 65 -8.20 -8.16 -10.69
CA GLU A 65 -9.02 -9.36 -10.88
C GLU A 65 -8.28 -10.38 -11.77
N ASN A 66 -8.43 -11.67 -11.46
CA ASN A 66 -7.72 -12.80 -12.09
C ASN A 66 -6.22 -12.93 -11.77
N THR A 67 -5.74 -12.29 -10.71
CA THR A 67 -4.40 -12.57 -10.15
C THR A 67 -4.49 -13.42 -8.88
N ARG A 68 -3.47 -14.26 -8.63
CA ARG A 68 -3.36 -15.04 -7.39
C ARG A 68 -2.38 -14.35 -6.45
N LYS A 69 -2.81 -14.09 -5.21
CA LYS A 69 -1.94 -13.61 -4.14
C LYS A 69 -1.35 -14.81 -3.38
N GLY A 70 -0.03 -14.89 -3.31
CA GLY A 70 0.69 -15.81 -2.44
C GLY A 70 1.23 -15.11 -1.19
N VAL A 71 1.38 -15.85 -0.09
CA VAL A 71 2.10 -15.37 1.11
C VAL A 71 3.29 -16.29 1.32
N ALA A 72 4.50 -15.77 1.12
CA ALA A 72 5.72 -16.45 1.55
C ALA A 72 5.92 -16.21 3.04
N ARG A 73 6.15 -17.29 3.79
CA ARG A 73 6.48 -17.25 5.22
C ARG A 73 7.93 -17.74 5.39
N GLU A 74 8.53 -17.41 6.52
CA GLU A 74 9.89 -17.90 6.89
C GLU A 74 10.99 -17.47 5.93
N VAL A 75 10.80 -16.32 5.27
CA VAL A 75 11.82 -15.68 4.46
C VAL A 75 12.94 -15.19 5.37
N GLY A 76 14.12 -15.81 5.25
CA GLY A 76 15.31 -15.39 6.01
C GLY A 76 15.67 -13.92 5.73
N LEU A 77 16.03 -13.17 6.77
CA LEU A 77 16.32 -11.73 6.69
C LEU A 77 17.49 -11.36 5.75
N MET A 78 18.31 -12.34 5.38
CA MET A 78 19.45 -12.15 4.49
C MET A 78 19.08 -12.23 3.01
N HIS A 79 17.86 -12.64 2.67
CA HIS A 79 17.43 -12.72 1.28
C HIS A 79 17.21 -11.32 0.71
N THR A 80 17.87 -11.05 -0.42
CA THR A 80 17.62 -9.84 -1.21
C THR A 80 16.33 -9.98 -2.02
N ASP A 81 15.79 -8.87 -2.51
CA ASP A 81 14.62 -8.88 -3.41
C ASP A 81 14.82 -9.79 -4.63
N GLU A 82 16.06 -9.93 -5.11
CA GLU A 82 16.41 -10.81 -6.23
C GLU A 82 16.40 -12.29 -5.84
N ASP A 83 16.83 -12.61 -4.63
CA ASP A 83 16.76 -13.97 -4.10
C ASP A 83 15.31 -14.41 -3.93
N LEU A 84 14.46 -13.53 -3.40
CA LEU A 84 13.03 -13.80 -3.25
C LEU A 84 12.36 -14.10 -4.58
N LYS A 85 12.67 -13.33 -5.63
CA LYS A 85 12.10 -13.55 -6.98
C LYS A 85 12.47 -14.92 -7.55
N LYS A 86 13.67 -15.44 -7.25
CA LYS A 86 14.11 -16.78 -7.69
C LYS A 86 13.42 -17.91 -6.92
N MET A 87 12.92 -17.65 -5.71
CA MET A 87 12.22 -18.64 -4.88
C MET A 87 10.77 -18.87 -5.32
N PHE A 88 10.17 -17.92 -6.05
CA PHE A 88 8.84 -18.10 -6.62
C PHE A 88 8.93 -18.86 -7.93
N VAL A 89 8.57 -20.14 -7.91
CA VAL A 89 8.38 -20.97 -9.10
C VAL A 89 6.94 -20.79 -9.58
N ASN A 90 6.75 -20.42 -10.84
CA ASN A 90 5.43 -20.44 -11.50
C ASN A 90 5.04 -21.87 -11.89
#